data_AF-A0AAW7YZ23-F1
#
_entry.id   AF-A0AAW7YZ23-F1
#
_cell.length_a   1.000
_cell.length_b   1.000
_cell.length_c   1.000
_cell.angle_alpha   90.00
_cell.angle_beta   90.00
_cell.angle_gamma   90.00
#
_symmetry.space_group_name_H-M   'P 1'
#
loop_
_entity.id
_entity.type
_entity.pdbx_description
1 polymer ?
#
loop_
_entity_poly.entity_id
_entity_poly.type
_entity_poly.pdbx_seq_one_letter_code
_entity_poly.pdbx_strand_id
1 'polypeptide(L)'
;VNARAAKAANALPGNLKALDAVREGADETLIKQMDILSGDTPVEEMRQSPKAVGSWSVMTEEIQAMLRGDQTPAETATAVLA
;
A
#
# COMPACT_ATOMS: atom_id res chain seq x y z
N VAL A 1 -5.51 -15.02 9.66
CA VAL A 1 -6.42 -14.56 10.75
C VAL A 1 -7.86 -14.90 10.35
N ASN A 2 -8.59 -15.61 11.20
CA ASN A 2 -9.94 -16.15 10.95
C ASN A 2 -10.93 -15.02 10.63
N ALA A 3 -11.62 -15.09 9.50
CA ALA A 3 -12.57 -14.07 9.02
C ALA A 3 -13.57 -13.60 10.10
N ARG A 4 -13.98 -14.48 11.02
CA ARG A 4 -14.84 -14.12 12.16
C ARG A 4 -14.23 -13.09 13.11
N ALA A 5 -12.94 -13.20 13.42
CA ALA A 5 -12.25 -12.26 14.29
C ALA A 5 -12.08 -10.90 13.60
N ALA A 6 -11.78 -10.91 12.30
CA ALA A 6 -11.70 -9.70 11.47
C ALA A 6 -13.06 -8.98 11.39
N LYS A 7 -14.14 -9.73 11.16
CA LYS A 7 -15.51 -9.21 11.15
C LYS A 7 -15.93 -8.60 12.50
N ALA A 8 -15.65 -9.28 13.61
CA ALA A 8 -15.96 -8.78 14.95
C ALA A 8 -15.17 -7.51 15.33
N ALA A 9 -13.98 -7.33 14.75
CA ALA A 9 -13.10 -6.19 15.00
C ALA A 9 -13.21 -5.08 13.93
N ASN A 10 -14.10 -5.23 12.94
CA ASN A 10 -14.19 -4.35 11.77
C ASN A 10 -12.82 -4.11 11.08
N ALA A 11 -12.03 -5.18 10.97
CA ALA A 11 -10.67 -5.15 10.45
C ALA A 11 -10.54 -5.98 9.17
N LEU A 12 -9.53 -5.67 8.35
CA LEU A 12 -9.23 -6.43 7.15
C LEU A 12 -8.71 -7.84 7.50
N PRO A 13 -9.20 -8.90 6.83
CA PRO A 13 -8.69 -10.23 7.03
C PRO A 13 -7.31 -10.37 6.37
N GLY A 14 -6.37 -11.05 7.05
CA GLY A 14 -5.02 -11.29 6.52
C GLY A 14 -4.93 -12.29 5.35
N ASN A 15 -6.04 -12.60 4.67
CA ASN A 15 -6.04 -13.34 3.40
C ASN A 15 -7.18 -12.84 2.49
N LEU A 16 -6.92 -12.79 1.18
CA LEU A 16 -7.86 -12.26 0.20
C LEU A 16 -9.15 -13.10 0.09
N LYS A 17 -9.05 -14.42 0.28
CA LYS A 17 -10.22 -15.34 0.22
C LYS A 17 -11.26 -15.08 1.31
N ALA A 18 -10.89 -14.35 2.36
CA ALA A 18 -11.77 -14.00 3.46
C ALA A 18 -12.39 -12.60 3.32
N LEU A 19 -12.03 -11.81 2.29
CA LEU A 19 -12.58 -10.47 2.09
C LEU A 19 -14.11 -10.51 1.91
N ASP A 20 -14.62 -11.43 1.09
CA ASP A 20 -16.05 -11.55 0.80
C ASP A 20 -16.88 -11.80 2.07
N ALA A 21 -16.35 -12.57 3.01
CA ALA A 21 -17.02 -12.89 4.28
C ALA A 21 -17.08 -11.70 5.25
N VAL A 22 -16.17 -10.73 5.10
CA VAL A 22 -16.13 -9.50 5.92
C VAL A 22 -16.92 -8.38 5.25
N ARG A 23 -17.07 -8.40 3.92
CA ARG A 23 -17.86 -7.42 3.16
C ARG A 23 -19.32 -7.37 3.60
N GLU A 24 -19.90 -8.53 3.93
CA GLU A 24 -21.26 -8.63 4.46
C GLU A 24 -21.33 -8.06 5.89
N GLY A 25 -21.73 -6.79 6.01
CA GLY A 25 -21.80 -6.06 7.29
C GLY A 25 -20.61 -5.14 7.56
N ALA A 26 -19.73 -4.94 6.57
CA ALA A 26 -18.69 -3.91 6.62
C ALA A 26 -19.31 -2.51 6.56
N ASP A 27 -18.70 -1.56 7.28
CA ASP A 27 -19.03 -0.15 7.13
C ASP A 27 -18.45 0.41 5.82
N GLU A 28 -18.84 1.65 5.49
CA GLU A 28 -18.38 2.33 4.27
C GLU A 28 -16.86 2.47 4.19
N THR A 29 -16.18 2.63 5.33
CA THR A 29 -14.72 2.77 5.39
C THR A 29 -14.05 1.46 5.01
N LEU A 30 -14.52 0.35 5.58
CA LEU A 30 -13.98 -0.98 5.34
C LEU A 30 -14.27 -1.43 3.90
N ILE A 31 -15.43 -1.09 3.33
CA ILE A 31 -15.72 -1.32 1.91
C ILE A 31 -14.71 -0.58 1.03
N LYS A 32 -14.43 0.70 1.31
CA LYS A 32 -13.45 1.47 0.53
C LYS A 32 -12.03 0.92 0.63
N GLN A 33 -11.64 0.45 1.82
CA GLN A 33 -10.35 -0.21 2.00
C GLN A 33 -10.24 -1.50 1.18
N MET A 34 -11.32 -2.29 1.10
CA MET A 34 -11.37 -3.48 0.26
C MET A 34 -11.27 -3.14 -1.22
N ASP A 35 -11.97 -2.10 -1.69
CA ASP A 35 -11.91 -1.64 -3.08
C ASP A 35 -10.48 -1.25 -3.47
N ILE A 36 -9.78 -0.47 -2.62
CA ILE A 36 -8.37 -0.07 -2.82
C ILE A 36 -7.49 -1.32 -2.98
N LEU A 37 -7.57 -2.26 -2.02
CA LEU A 37 -6.71 -3.44 -2.01
C LEU A 37 -6.98 -4.43 -3.15
N SER A 38 -8.20 -4.43 -3.70
CA SER A 38 -8.58 -5.35 -4.79
C SER A 38 -7.90 -5.02 -6.13
N GLY A 39 -7.49 -3.75 -6.33
CA GLY A 39 -6.80 -3.28 -7.53
C GLY A 39 -5.27 -3.28 -7.42
N ASP A 40 -4.73 -3.53 -6.23
CA ASP A 40 -3.31 -3.34 -5.94
C ASP A 40 -2.51 -4.65 -6.01
N THR A 41 -1.23 -4.52 -6.35
CA THR A 41 -0.28 -5.63 -6.32
C THR A 41 0.44 -5.66 -4.96
N PRO A 42 0.53 -6.82 -4.28
CA PRO A 42 1.25 -6.92 -3.02
C PRO A 42 2.71 -6.52 -3.19
N VAL A 43 3.17 -5.56 -2.38
CA VAL A 43 4.55 -5.03 -2.42
C VAL A 43 5.56 -5.96 -1.69
N GLU A 44 5.26 -7.26 -1.58
CA GLU A 44 6.01 -8.17 -0.70
C GLU A 44 7.43 -8.44 -1.17
N GLU A 45 7.70 -8.27 -2.46
CA GLU A 45 9.05 -8.34 -3.02
C GLU A 45 9.93 -7.17 -2.53
N MET A 46 9.34 -5.99 -2.28
CA MET A 46 10.07 -4.87 -1.68
C MET A 46 10.23 -5.05 -0.17
N ARG A 47 9.23 -5.58 0.54
CA ARG A 47 9.30 -5.74 2.00
C ARG A 47 10.42 -6.67 2.47
N GLN A 48 10.79 -7.66 1.66
CA GLN A 48 11.88 -8.61 1.99
C GLN A 48 13.28 -8.13 1.57
N SER A 49 13.38 -7.03 0.83
CA SER A 49 14.67 -6.47 0.43
C SER A 49 15.20 -5.51 1.49
N PRO A 50 16.38 -5.74 2.09
CA PRO A 50 17.04 -4.76 2.97
C PRO A 50 17.24 -3.39 2.30
N LYS A 51 17.29 -3.36 0.95
CA LYS A 51 17.38 -2.14 0.16
C LYS A 51 16.08 -1.34 0.13
N ALA A 52 14.93 -1.91 0.47
CA ALA A 52 13.67 -1.21 0.38
C ALA A 52 13.56 -0.04 1.36
N VAL A 53 14.08 -0.18 2.59
CA VAL A 53 14.11 0.95 3.56
C VAL A 53 14.94 2.12 3.02
N GLY A 54 16.08 1.84 2.38
CA GLY A 54 16.87 2.86 1.69
C GLY A 54 16.14 3.45 0.49
N SER A 55 15.47 2.60 -0.30
CA SER A 55 14.68 3.00 -1.47
C SER A 55 13.52 3.94 -1.11
N TRP A 56 12.83 3.73 0.02
CA TRP A 56 11.78 4.64 0.50
C TRP A 56 12.31 6.02 0.89
N SER A 57 13.51 6.06 1.48
CA SER A 57 14.14 7.32 1.88
C SER A 57 14.52 8.14 0.65
N VAL A 58 15.20 7.51 -0.31
CA VAL A 58 15.54 8.12 -1.62
C VAL A 58 14.26 8.57 -2.32
N MET A 59 13.26 7.71 -2.46
CA MET A 59 11.99 8.06 -3.10
C MET A 59 11.32 9.27 -2.44
N THR A 60 11.38 9.38 -1.12
CA THR A 60 10.82 10.53 -0.39
C THR A 60 11.58 11.81 -0.70
N GLU A 61 12.91 11.79 -0.67
CA GLU A 61 13.76 12.96 -0.93
C GLU A 61 13.58 13.48 -2.36
N GLU A 62 13.57 12.56 -3.34
CA GLU A 62 13.42 12.90 -4.75
C GLU A 62 12.03 13.48 -5.06
N ILE A 63 10.96 12.89 -4.49
CA ILE A 63 9.60 13.43 -4.63
C ILE A 63 9.50 14.82 -3.97
N GLN A 64 10.13 15.03 -2.82
CA GLN A 64 10.11 16.34 -2.16
C GLN A 64 10.85 17.40 -2.99
N ALA A 65 11.99 17.06 -3.59
CA ALA A 65 12.71 17.94 -4.51
C ALA A 65 11.85 18.29 -5.74
N MET A 66 11.13 17.32 -6.29
CA MET A 66 10.17 17.55 -7.38
C MET A 66 9.07 18.54 -6.99
N LEU A 67 8.45 18.33 -5.83
CA LEU A 67 7.32 19.14 -5.36
C LEU A 67 7.74 20.58 -5.01
N ARG A 68 9.01 20.80 -4.62
CA ARG A 68 9.58 22.14 -4.45
C ARG A 68 9.92 22.83 -5.77
N GLY A 69 9.98 22.07 -6.87
CA GLY A 69 10.40 22.55 -8.18
C GLY A 69 11.92 22.53 -8.39
N ASP A 70 12.67 21.83 -7.53
CA ASP A 70 14.12 21.68 -7.64
C ASP A 70 14.50 20.75 -8.82
N GLN A 71 13.59 19.85 -9.20
CA GLN A 71 13.74 18.93 -10.33
C GLN A 71 12.41 18.57 -10.99
N THR A 72 12.49 18.06 -12.22
CA THR A 72 11.33 17.62 -13.01
C THR A 72 10.83 16.24 -12.58
N PRO A 73 9.57 15.89 -12.94
CA PRO A 73 9.06 14.53 -12.75
C PRO A 73 9.91 13.44 -13.42
N ALA A 74 10.52 13.74 -14.58
CA ALA A 74 11.35 12.80 -15.31
C ALA A 74 12.69 12.51 -14.59
N GLU A 75 13.33 13.56 -14.05
CA GLU A 75 14.56 13.45 -13.26
C GLU A 75 14.30 12.67 -11.97
N THR A 76 13.20 12.98 -11.28
CA THR A 76 12.74 12.28 -10.08
C THR A 76 12.54 10.78 -10.33
N ALA A 77 11.80 10.42 -11.38
CA ALA A 77 11.55 9.02 -11.72
C ALA A 77 12.84 8.27 -12.04
N THR A 78 13.80 8.93 -12.69
CA THR A 78 15.10 8.33 -13.01
C THR A 78 15.94 8.10 -11.75
N ALA A 79 15.98 9.06 -10.83
CA ALA A 79 16.75 8.96 -9.59
C ALA A 79 16.23 7.86 -8.66
N VAL A 80 14.91 7.66 -8.60
CA VAL A 80 14.27 6.62 -7.77
C VAL A 80 14.51 5.20 -8.30
N LEU A 81 14.80 5.05 -9.60
CA LEU A 81 15.03 3.77 -10.26
C LEU A 81 16.51 3.34 -10.32
N ALA A 82 17.43 4.24 -9.94
CA ALA A 82 18.89 4.02 -9.95
C ALA A 82 19.37 3.20 -8.73
#